data_AF-A0A2T7TD04-F1
#
_entry.id   AF-A0A2T7TD04-F1
#
_cell.length_a   1.000
_cell.length_b   1.000
_cell.length_c   1.000
_cell.angle_alpha   90.00
_cell.angle_beta   90.00
_cell.angle_gamma   90.00
#
_symmetry.space_group_name_H-M   'P 1'
#
loop_
_entity.id
_entity.type
_entity.pdbx_description
1 polymer ?
#
loop_
_entity_poly.entity_id
_entity_poly.type
_entity_poly.pdbx_seq_one_letter_code
_entity_poly.pdbx_strand_id
1 'polypeptide(L)'
;MGLLDVILGRSKPVIPNLDQLFALPSAALTLQAGAGYTPTGLGSVCFAGVEGGGFARIRQDVQELLDADTGQDSRPVEFSQDSYGYTWLLARRAPDDTATLVNDLHAVNTLLQDGGFGPQLLCSLLSFRDTEQRPLALVYLYKRGSFYPFAPLPGTAEKRDNQRELQVRAVLGDDLRIEPDLARWFPVWGAPGL
;
A
#
# COMPACT_ATOMS: atom_id res chain seq x y z
N MET A 1 -1.19 11.03 33.48
CA MET A 1 -1.06 11.37 32.05
C MET A 1 -1.34 12.85 31.92
N GLY A 2 -0.32 13.65 31.60
CA GLY A 2 -0.36 15.10 31.82
C GLY A 2 -0.75 15.88 30.56
N LEU A 3 -1.59 16.91 30.73
CA LEU A 3 -2.00 17.90 29.72
C LEU A 3 -0.81 18.58 28.99
N LEU A 4 0.41 18.48 29.52
CA LEU A 4 1.60 19.19 29.05
C LEU A 4 2.28 18.52 27.83
N ASP A 5 2.08 17.23 27.58
CA ASP A 5 2.68 16.54 26.42
C ASP A 5 2.05 16.98 25.08
N VAL A 6 0.78 17.41 25.10
CA VAL A 6 0.05 17.89 23.91
C VAL A 6 0.51 19.30 23.50
N ILE A 7 0.95 20.12 24.47
CA ILE A 7 1.40 21.50 24.22
C ILE A 7 2.83 21.53 23.66
N LEU A 8 3.66 20.52 23.93
CA LEU A 8 5.05 20.43 23.45
C LEU A 8 5.20 19.77 22.07
N GLY A 9 4.10 19.49 21.36
CA GLY A 9 4.14 18.97 19.98
C GLY A 9 4.74 17.57 19.85
N ARG A 10 5.05 16.88 20.95
CA ARG A 10 5.51 15.50 20.96
C ARG A 10 4.30 14.57 20.86
N SER A 11 3.72 14.51 19.68
CA SER A 11 2.86 13.38 19.34
C SER A 11 3.70 12.10 19.45
N LYS A 12 3.24 11.14 20.26
CA LYS A 12 3.87 9.81 20.29
C LYS A 12 3.87 9.27 18.85
N PRO A 13 5.03 8.86 18.30
CA PRO A 13 5.08 8.22 17.00
C PRO A 13 4.08 7.05 16.99
N VAL A 14 3.18 7.02 16.02
CA VAL A 14 2.29 5.87 15.85
C VAL A 14 3.18 4.70 15.49
N ILE A 15 3.13 3.64 16.28
CA ILE A 15 3.88 2.42 16.01
C ILE A 15 3.28 1.81 14.74
N PRO A 16 4.07 1.63 13.66
CA PRO A 16 3.62 0.92 12.47
C PRO A 16 3.11 -0.47 12.87
N ASN A 17 1.92 -0.84 12.41
CA ASN A 17 1.38 -2.18 12.63
C ASN A 17 1.07 -2.82 11.27
N LEU A 18 2.03 -3.61 10.76
CA LEU A 18 1.89 -4.30 9.48
C LEU A 18 0.76 -5.33 9.47
N ASP A 19 0.28 -5.78 10.64
CA ASP A 19 -0.86 -6.69 10.72
C ASP A 19 -2.16 -6.02 10.25
N GLN A 20 -2.20 -4.68 10.18
CA GLN A 20 -3.31 -3.95 9.59
C GLN A 20 -3.52 -4.29 8.11
N LEU A 21 -2.48 -4.72 7.39
CA LEU A 21 -2.61 -5.16 6.00
C LEU A 21 -3.56 -6.37 5.87
N PHE A 22 -3.65 -7.24 6.88
CA PHE A 22 -4.53 -8.41 6.87
C PHE A 22 -6.03 -8.08 6.93
N ALA A 23 -6.41 -6.81 7.11
CA ALA A 23 -7.78 -6.35 6.96
C ALA A 23 -8.20 -6.14 5.48
N LEU A 24 -7.22 -6.00 4.56
CA LEU A 24 -7.46 -5.73 3.15
C LEU A 24 -8.33 -6.78 2.43
N PRO A 25 -8.18 -8.11 2.66
CA PRO A 25 -9.04 -9.10 2.00
C PRO A 25 -10.53 -8.92 2.35
N SER A 26 -10.85 -8.60 3.61
CA SER A 26 -12.23 -8.30 4.01
C SER A 26 -12.72 -7.00 3.38
N ALA A 27 -11.89 -5.95 3.42
CA ALA A 27 -12.22 -4.66 2.82
C ALA A 27 -12.43 -4.75 1.30
N ALA A 28 -11.70 -5.62 0.61
CA ALA A 28 -11.88 -5.88 -0.81
C ALA A 28 -13.28 -6.43 -1.13
N LEU A 29 -13.80 -7.33 -0.30
CA LEU A 29 -15.18 -7.83 -0.42
C LEU A 29 -16.21 -6.72 -0.20
N THR A 30 -15.99 -5.87 0.80
CA THR A 30 -16.85 -4.70 1.08
C THR A 30 -16.86 -3.72 -0.09
N LEU A 31 -15.70 -3.43 -0.70
CA LEU A 31 -15.62 -2.57 -1.88
C LEU A 31 -16.30 -3.16 -3.10
N GLN A 32 -16.15 -4.47 -3.31
CA GLN A 32 -16.81 -5.17 -4.40
C GLN A 32 -18.33 -5.10 -4.25
N ALA A 33 -18.85 -5.37 -3.06
CA ALA A 33 -20.29 -5.37 -2.78
C ALA A 33 -20.89 -3.95 -2.75
N GLY A 34 -20.19 -2.98 -2.15
CA GLY A 34 -20.71 -1.65 -1.88
C GLY A 34 -20.43 -0.60 -2.97
N ALA A 35 -19.36 -0.77 -3.75
CA ALA A 35 -18.91 0.22 -4.73
C ALA A 35 -18.54 -0.38 -6.10
N GLY A 36 -18.65 -1.70 -6.28
CA GLY A 36 -18.36 -2.37 -7.55
C GLY A 36 -16.89 -2.43 -7.93
N TYR A 37 -15.98 -2.22 -6.99
CA TYR A 37 -14.54 -2.32 -7.20
C TYR A 37 -14.04 -3.74 -6.95
N THR A 38 -13.43 -4.34 -7.96
CA THR A 38 -12.78 -5.66 -7.85
C THR A 38 -11.26 -5.52 -7.78
N PRO A 39 -10.54 -6.35 -7.00
CA PRO A 39 -9.08 -6.34 -6.98
C PRO A 39 -8.50 -6.60 -8.36
N THR A 40 -7.33 -6.03 -8.66
CA THR A 40 -6.60 -6.30 -9.91
C THR A 40 -5.57 -7.42 -9.77
N GLY A 41 -5.31 -7.89 -8.54
CA GLY A 41 -4.19 -8.78 -8.24
C GLY A 41 -2.83 -8.08 -8.22
N LEU A 42 -2.81 -6.74 -8.19
CA LEU A 42 -1.60 -5.93 -8.17
C LEU A 42 -1.48 -5.20 -6.82
N GLY A 43 -0.32 -5.32 -6.20
CA GLY A 43 0.01 -4.59 -4.98
C GLY A 43 1.46 -4.15 -4.98
N SER A 44 1.75 -3.03 -4.34
CA SER A 44 3.12 -2.52 -4.31
C SER A 44 3.54 -1.96 -2.96
N VAL A 45 4.85 -1.98 -2.70
CA VAL A 45 5.50 -1.42 -1.51
C VAL A 45 6.41 -0.29 -1.97
N CYS A 46 6.24 0.89 -1.37
CA CYS A 46 7.03 2.08 -1.61
C CYS A 46 7.96 2.36 -0.43
N PHE A 47 9.21 2.64 -0.73
CA PHE A 47 10.19 3.04 0.27
C PHE A 47 11.17 4.07 -0.29
N ALA A 48 11.72 4.89 0.61
CA ALA A 48 12.76 5.84 0.26
C ALA A 48 13.97 5.11 -0.31
N GLY A 49 14.43 5.52 -1.50
CA GLY A 49 15.57 4.92 -2.16
C GLY A 49 16.80 4.95 -1.25
N VAL A 50 17.38 3.79 -0.99
CA VAL A 50 18.66 3.67 -0.29
C VAL A 50 19.64 3.00 -1.24
N GLU A 51 20.70 3.72 -1.57
CA GLU A 51 21.82 3.17 -2.32
C GLU A 51 22.78 2.47 -1.35
N GLY A 52 23.21 1.24 -1.67
CA GLY A 52 24.22 0.51 -0.91
C GLY A 52 24.12 -1.01 -0.97
N GLY A 53 25.20 -1.70 -0.59
CA GLY A 53 25.29 -3.17 -0.66
C GLY A 53 24.26 -3.90 0.22
N GLY A 54 23.89 -3.34 1.37
CA GLY A 54 22.86 -3.92 2.23
C GLY A 54 21.47 -3.93 1.58
N PHE A 55 21.14 -2.88 0.81
CA PHE A 55 19.89 -2.83 0.07
C PHE A 55 19.86 -3.84 -1.09
N ALA A 56 20.98 -3.99 -1.81
CA ALA A 56 21.10 -5.00 -2.86
C ALA A 56 20.88 -6.42 -2.32
N ARG A 57 21.34 -6.70 -1.10
CA ARG A 57 21.11 -8.00 -0.45
C ARG A 57 19.64 -8.23 -0.11
N ILE A 58 18.98 -7.26 0.52
CA ILE A 58 17.54 -7.39 0.84
C ILE A 58 16.69 -7.53 -0.41
N ARG A 59 17.04 -6.80 -1.48
CA ARG A 59 16.36 -6.97 -2.77
C ARG A 59 16.43 -8.42 -3.25
N GLN A 60 17.58 -9.06 -3.11
CA GLN A 60 17.75 -10.48 -3.43
C GLN A 60 16.91 -11.36 -2.51
N ASP A 61 16.96 -11.13 -1.19
CA ASP A 61 16.21 -11.93 -0.22
C ASP A 61 14.69 -11.83 -0.44
N VAL A 62 14.19 -10.64 -0.78
CA VAL A 62 12.77 -10.42 -1.13
C VAL A 62 12.39 -11.13 -2.43
N GLN A 63 13.24 -11.05 -3.47
CA GLN A 63 13.02 -11.77 -4.71
C GLN A 63 12.95 -13.28 -4.47
N GLU A 64 13.91 -13.82 -3.72
CA GLU A 64 13.98 -15.25 -3.39
C GLU A 64 12.77 -15.72 -2.58
N LEU A 65 12.33 -14.92 -1.60
CA LEU A 65 11.14 -15.20 -0.82
C LEU A 65 9.90 -15.31 -1.72
N LEU A 66 9.67 -14.31 -2.56
CA LEU A 66 8.46 -14.24 -3.37
C LEU A 66 8.49 -15.24 -4.51
N ASP A 67 9.64 -15.52 -5.11
CA ASP A 67 9.77 -16.57 -6.12
C ASP A 67 9.56 -17.98 -5.51
N ALA A 68 9.92 -18.20 -4.25
CA ALA A 68 9.71 -19.48 -3.58
C ALA A 68 8.24 -19.77 -3.25
N ASP A 69 7.44 -18.73 -3.02
CA ASP A 69 6.00 -18.82 -2.71
C ASP A 69 5.12 -18.84 -3.97
N THR A 70 5.76 -18.96 -5.14
CA THR A 70 5.06 -18.93 -6.43
C THR A 70 4.95 -20.31 -7.06
N GLY A 71 3.71 -20.74 -7.30
CA GLY A 71 3.42 -21.85 -8.22
C GLY A 71 3.83 -21.51 -9.66
N GLN A 72 3.84 -22.52 -10.53
CA GLN A 72 4.36 -22.51 -11.91
C GLN A 72 3.96 -21.32 -12.83
N ASP A 73 2.94 -20.53 -12.47
CA ASP A 73 2.38 -19.43 -13.26
C ASP A 73 2.67 -18.01 -12.73
N SER A 74 3.46 -17.85 -11.66
CA SER A 74 3.65 -16.51 -11.11
C SER A 74 4.81 -15.76 -11.77
N ARG A 75 4.61 -14.46 -11.95
CA ARG A 75 5.63 -13.57 -12.53
C ARG A 75 6.56 -13.08 -11.43
N PRO A 76 7.86 -12.93 -11.73
CA PRO A 76 8.82 -12.40 -10.77
C PRO A 76 8.43 -11.00 -10.32
N VAL A 77 8.75 -10.65 -9.07
CA VAL A 77 8.53 -9.30 -8.57
C VAL A 77 9.33 -8.25 -9.33
N GLU A 78 8.74 -7.08 -9.50
CA GLU A 78 9.30 -6.01 -10.32
C GLU A 78 9.72 -4.85 -9.43
N PHE A 79 11.00 -4.48 -9.51
CA PHE A 79 11.52 -3.29 -8.86
C PHE A 79 11.60 -2.14 -9.87
N SER A 80 11.07 -0.99 -9.50
CA SER A 80 11.17 0.24 -10.28
C SER A 80 11.49 1.44 -9.38
N GLN A 81 11.90 2.54 -10.00
CA GLN A 81 12.11 3.81 -9.30
C GLN A 81 11.27 4.88 -9.99
N ASP A 82 10.60 5.72 -9.21
CA ASP A 82 9.83 6.84 -9.75
C ASP A 82 10.69 8.09 -9.97
N SER A 83 10.09 9.12 -10.56
CA SER A 83 10.76 10.41 -10.84
C SER A 83 11.18 11.18 -9.59
N TYR A 84 10.68 10.80 -8.41
CA TYR A 84 11.03 11.43 -7.13
C TYR A 84 12.14 10.66 -6.40
N GLY A 85 12.64 9.56 -6.99
CA GLY A 85 13.70 8.72 -6.42
C GLY A 85 13.20 7.68 -5.44
N TYR A 86 11.89 7.50 -5.27
CA TYR A 86 11.34 6.43 -4.44
C TYR A 86 11.39 5.10 -5.19
N THR A 87 11.74 4.05 -4.46
CA THR A 87 11.78 2.70 -5.00
C THR A 87 10.46 2.00 -4.71
N TRP A 88 9.98 1.28 -5.72
CA TRP A 88 8.75 0.52 -5.67
C TRP A 88 9.05 -0.94 -5.94
N LEU A 89 8.39 -1.81 -5.19
CA LEU A 89 8.30 -3.24 -5.46
C LEU A 89 6.86 -3.56 -5.84
N LEU A 90 6.65 -4.18 -7.00
CA LEU A 90 5.35 -4.64 -7.47
C LEU A 90 5.24 -6.17 -7.36
N ALA A 91 4.27 -6.62 -6.58
CA ALA A 91 3.85 -8.01 -6.46
C ALA A 91 2.57 -8.26 -7.28
N ARG A 92 2.45 -9.47 -7.82
CA ARG A 92 1.34 -9.87 -8.69
C ARG A 92 0.82 -11.24 -8.29
N ARG A 93 -0.48 -11.34 -8.05
CA ARG A 93 -1.21 -12.60 -7.84
C ARG A 93 -2.47 -12.61 -8.70
N ALA A 94 -3.20 -13.73 -8.70
CA ALA A 94 -4.50 -13.78 -9.33
C ALA A 94 -5.45 -12.75 -8.66
N PRO A 95 -6.34 -12.07 -9.42
CA PRO A 95 -7.24 -11.06 -8.85
C PRO A 95 -8.11 -11.54 -7.69
N ASP A 96 -8.48 -12.82 -7.68
CA ASP A 96 -9.26 -13.46 -6.62
C ASP A 96 -8.41 -13.91 -5.42
N ASP A 97 -7.08 -13.92 -5.54
CA ASP A 97 -6.16 -14.31 -4.47
C ASP A 97 -5.56 -13.10 -3.74
N THR A 98 -6.46 -12.27 -3.19
CA THR A 98 -6.07 -11.08 -2.42
C THR A 98 -5.34 -11.44 -1.12
N ALA A 99 -5.64 -12.60 -0.52
CA ALA A 99 -5.02 -13.02 0.72
C ALA A 99 -3.52 -13.31 0.55
N THR A 100 -3.13 -14.07 -0.48
CA THR A 100 -1.71 -14.33 -0.77
C THR A 100 -0.98 -13.04 -1.14
N LEU A 101 -1.59 -12.16 -1.94
CA LEU A 101 -0.99 -10.87 -2.26
C LEU A 101 -0.72 -10.02 -1.01
N VAL A 102 -1.66 -10.00 -0.05
CA VAL A 102 -1.47 -9.29 1.22
C VAL A 102 -0.37 -9.92 2.06
N ASN A 103 -0.25 -11.25 2.08
CA ASN A 103 0.85 -11.95 2.74
C ASN A 103 2.20 -11.55 2.13
N ASP A 104 2.30 -11.49 0.80
CA ASP A 104 3.51 -11.05 0.09
C ASP A 104 3.91 -9.64 0.51
N LEU A 105 2.96 -8.70 0.45
CA LEU A 105 3.20 -7.31 0.83
C LEU A 105 3.64 -7.20 2.29
N HIS A 106 2.98 -7.93 3.20
CA HIS A 106 3.38 -7.98 4.60
C HIS A 106 4.81 -8.51 4.76
N ALA A 107 5.15 -9.63 4.12
CA ALA A 107 6.46 -10.24 4.22
C ALA A 107 7.58 -9.34 3.66
N VAL A 108 7.34 -8.65 2.54
CA VAL A 108 8.25 -7.63 1.99
C VAL A 108 8.50 -6.51 3.00
N ASN A 109 7.44 -5.97 3.60
CA ASN A 109 7.58 -4.90 4.60
C ASN A 109 8.36 -5.39 5.82
N THR A 110 8.08 -6.60 6.31
CA THR A 110 8.78 -7.21 7.45
C THR A 110 10.26 -7.43 7.15
N LEU A 111 10.61 -7.97 5.98
CA LEU A 111 12.01 -8.14 5.58
C LEU A 111 12.76 -6.80 5.48
N LEU A 112 12.13 -5.78 4.90
CA LEU A 112 12.71 -4.43 4.85
C LEU A 112 12.89 -3.86 6.26
N GLN A 113 11.91 -4.04 7.15
CA GLN A 113 12.00 -3.60 8.53
C GLN A 113 13.14 -4.29 9.29
N ASP A 114 13.22 -5.62 9.22
CA ASP A 114 14.22 -6.44 9.91
C ASP A 114 15.63 -6.18 9.37
N GLY A 115 15.75 -5.86 8.08
CA GLY A 115 17.00 -5.42 7.46
C GLY A 115 17.44 -3.99 7.83
N GLY A 116 16.68 -3.28 8.67
CA GLY A 116 17.01 -1.93 9.13
C GLY A 116 16.47 -0.80 8.25
N PHE A 117 15.61 -1.11 7.26
CA PHE A 117 15.01 -0.15 6.33
C PHE A 117 13.60 0.30 6.76
N GLY A 118 13.16 -0.07 7.96
CA GLY A 118 11.88 0.36 8.53
C GLY A 118 11.63 1.87 8.51
N PRO A 119 12.62 2.74 8.82
CA PRO A 119 12.45 4.20 8.72
C PRO A 119 12.17 4.73 7.30
N GLN A 120 12.56 3.96 6.28
CA GLN A 120 12.44 4.26 4.85
C GLN A 120 11.13 3.75 4.25
N LEU A 121 10.42 2.84 4.91
CA LEU A 121 9.08 2.40 4.48
C LEU A 121 8.12 3.59 4.47
N LEU A 122 7.44 3.80 3.33
CA LEU A 122 6.53 4.91 3.10
C LEU A 122 5.08 4.43 3.09
N CYS A 123 4.74 3.57 2.13
CA CYS A 123 3.41 3.03 1.99
C CYS A 123 3.39 1.66 1.31
N SER A 124 2.26 0.97 1.43
CA SER A 124 1.92 -0.16 0.56
C SER A 124 0.54 0.08 -0.03
N LEU A 125 0.25 -0.47 -1.20
CA LEU A 125 -1.07 -0.33 -1.81
C LEU A 125 -1.56 -1.62 -2.43
N LEU A 126 -2.87 -1.71 -2.52
CA LEU A 126 -3.60 -2.74 -3.27
C LEU A 126 -4.48 -2.05 -4.30
N SER A 127 -4.41 -2.50 -5.54
CA SER A 127 -5.11 -1.88 -6.66
C SER A 127 -6.43 -2.57 -7.00
N PHE A 128 -7.39 -1.76 -7.40
CA PHE A 128 -8.75 -2.13 -7.74
C PHE A 128 -9.19 -1.44 -9.03
N ARG A 129 -10.17 -2.02 -9.71
CA ARG A 129 -10.89 -1.40 -10.83
C ARG A 129 -12.37 -1.64 -10.69
N ASP A 130 -13.18 -0.68 -11.13
CA ASP A 130 -14.62 -0.90 -11.26
C ASP A 130 -15.00 -1.40 -12.66
N THR A 131 -16.30 -1.54 -12.88
CA THR A 131 -16.88 -1.99 -14.16
C THR A 131 -16.57 -1.06 -15.34
N GLU A 132 -16.30 0.22 -15.07
CA GLU A 132 -15.87 1.21 -16.06
C GLU A 132 -14.34 1.28 -16.21
N GLN A 133 -13.60 0.32 -15.62
CA GLN A 133 -12.14 0.25 -15.60
C GLN A 133 -11.45 1.43 -14.91
N ARG A 134 -12.18 2.19 -14.07
CA ARG A 134 -11.63 3.33 -13.34
C ARG A 134 -10.75 2.80 -12.20
N PRO A 135 -9.50 3.27 -12.08
CA PRO A 135 -8.56 2.78 -11.08
C PRO A 135 -8.87 3.32 -9.68
N LEU A 136 -8.58 2.50 -8.68
CA LEU A 136 -8.62 2.84 -7.26
C LEU A 136 -7.47 2.10 -6.55
N ALA A 137 -6.81 2.74 -5.61
CA ALA A 137 -5.89 2.09 -4.68
C ALA A 137 -6.39 2.26 -3.25
N LEU A 138 -6.21 1.24 -2.43
CA LEU A 138 -6.18 1.40 -0.97
C LEU A 138 -4.72 1.50 -0.54
N VAL A 139 -4.35 2.65 0.00
CA VAL A 139 -2.97 2.96 0.36
C VAL A 139 -2.79 2.91 1.87
N TYR A 140 -1.95 2.00 2.35
CA TYR A 140 -1.53 1.88 3.72
C TYR A 140 -0.35 2.81 4.02
N LEU A 141 -0.48 3.71 4.99
CA LEU A 141 0.57 4.61 5.46
C LEU A 141 1.37 3.93 6.58
N TYR A 142 2.60 3.54 6.28
CA TYR A 142 3.43 2.76 7.21
C TYR A 142 3.61 3.46 8.56
N LYS A 143 3.98 4.75 8.55
CA LYS A 143 4.21 5.55 9.78
C LYS A 143 2.95 5.92 10.55
N ARG A 144 1.76 5.57 10.04
CA ARG A 144 0.46 5.93 10.61
C ARG A 144 -0.38 4.72 10.99
N GLY A 145 -0.11 3.56 10.40
CA GLY A 145 -0.90 2.36 10.63
C GLY A 145 -2.36 2.53 10.20
N SER A 146 -2.59 3.27 9.11
CA SER A 146 -3.92 3.63 8.61
C SER A 146 -3.95 3.64 7.09
N PHE A 147 -5.16 3.57 6.53
CA PHE A 147 -5.40 3.50 5.09
C PHE A 147 -6.04 4.78 4.56
N TYR A 148 -5.86 5.05 3.28
CA TYR A 148 -6.73 5.97 2.57
C TYR A 148 -7.00 5.47 1.14
N PRO A 149 -8.19 5.72 0.59
CA PRO A 149 -8.45 5.48 -0.81
C PRO A 149 -7.81 6.56 -1.67
N PHE A 150 -7.25 6.15 -2.80
CA PHE A 150 -6.68 7.04 -3.81
C PHE A 150 -7.26 6.69 -5.18
N ALA A 151 -7.94 7.65 -5.80
CA ALA A 151 -8.65 7.44 -7.06
C ALA A 151 -8.10 8.38 -8.15
N PRO A 152 -7.03 8.01 -8.86
CA PRO A 152 -6.48 8.85 -9.92
C PRO A 152 -7.43 8.92 -11.12
N LEU A 153 -7.43 10.06 -11.81
CA LEU A 153 -8.17 10.24 -13.06
C LEU A 153 -7.29 9.83 -14.25
N PRO A 154 -7.64 8.76 -14.99
CA PRO A 154 -6.86 8.31 -16.14
C PRO A 154 -6.70 9.39 -17.21
N GLY A 155 -5.51 9.47 -17.81
CA GLY A 155 -5.25 10.39 -18.93
C GLY A 155 -5.10 11.86 -18.53
N THR A 156 -5.21 12.20 -17.24
CA THR A 156 -4.91 13.54 -16.73
C THR A 156 -3.71 13.47 -15.81
N ALA A 157 -2.68 14.28 -16.09
CA ALA A 157 -1.52 14.36 -15.21
C ALA A 157 -1.95 14.87 -13.84
N GLU A 158 -1.62 14.10 -12.80
CA GLU A 158 -1.70 14.49 -11.39
C GLU A 158 -3.08 14.98 -10.92
N LYS A 159 -4.17 14.38 -11.42
CA LYS A 159 -5.53 14.65 -10.91
C LYS A 159 -6.16 13.41 -10.29
N ARG A 160 -6.91 13.63 -9.21
CA ARG A 160 -7.67 12.60 -8.48
C ARG A 160 -9.12 12.99 -8.34
N ASP A 161 -9.96 11.97 -8.19
CA ASP A 161 -11.39 12.11 -7.92
C ASP A 161 -11.64 12.10 -6.40
N ASN A 162 -11.52 13.27 -5.76
CA ASN A 162 -11.73 13.40 -4.31
C ASN A 162 -13.15 12.96 -3.88
N GLN A 163 -14.16 13.14 -4.74
CA GLN A 163 -15.52 12.74 -4.42
C GLN A 163 -15.61 11.22 -4.30
N ARG A 164 -15.00 10.50 -5.25
CA ARG A 164 -14.90 9.04 -5.21
C ARG A 164 -14.09 8.55 -4.03
N GLU A 165 -12.96 9.18 -3.71
CA GLU A 165 -12.17 8.81 -2.52
C GLU A 165 -13.01 8.91 -1.23
N LEU A 166 -13.81 9.97 -1.08
CA LEU A 166 -14.71 10.13 0.07
C LEU A 166 -15.88 9.13 0.07
N GLN A 167 -16.42 8.77 -1.09
CA GLN A 167 -17.44 7.72 -1.21
C GLN A 167 -16.88 6.35 -0.82
N VAL A 168 -15.69 6.00 -1.32
CA VAL A 168 -14.98 4.75 -0.97
C VAL A 168 -14.70 4.69 0.52
N ARG A 169 -14.23 5.80 1.12
CA ARG A 169 -14.07 5.90 2.58
C ARG A 169 -15.38 5.60 3.32
N ALA A 170 -16.51 6.10 2.85
CA ALA A 170 -17.81 5.85 3.49
C ALA A 170 -18.25 4.38 3.37
N VAL A 171 -17.97 3.74 2.24
CA VAL A 171 -18.28 2.31 2.00
C VAL A 171 -17.43 1.40 2.89
N LEU A 172 -16.14 1.70 3.04
CA LEU A 172 -15.23 0.92 3.89
C LEU A 172 -15.60 0.98 5.37
N GLY A 173 -16.25 2.05 5.82
CA GLY A 173 -16.74 2.18 7.20
C GLY A 173 -15.65 1.84 8.23
N ASP A 174 -15.94 0.84 9.07
CA ASP A 174 -15.07 0.37 10.15
C ASP A 174 -14.21 -0.86 9.74
N ASP A 175 -14.31 -1.33 8.50
CA ASP A 175 -13.54 -2.50 8.02
C ASP A 175 -12.05 -2.20 7.88
N LEU A 176 -11.70 -0.92 7.65
CA LEU A 176 -10.33 -0.44 7.63
C LEU A 176 -10.17 0.75 8.55
N ARG A 177 -9.00 0.83 9.20
CA ARG A 177 -8.59 2.02 9.92
C ARG A 177 -8.25 3.14 8.94
N ILE A 178 -9.24 3.92 8.53
CA ILE A 178 -9.04 5.04 7.60
C ILE A 178 -8.33 6.22 8.30
N GLU A 179 -7.39 6.85 7.60
CA GLU A 179 -6.70 8.06 8.04
C GLU A 179 -7.69 9.24 8.08
N PRO A 180 -7.96 9.82 9.27
CA PRO A 180 -8.89 10.94 9.40
C PRO A 180 -8.35 12.26 8.82
N ASP A 181 -7.03 12.45 8.79
CA ASP A 181 -6.41 13.67 8.28
C ASP A 181 -6.24 13.60 6.74
N LEU A 182 -7.13 14.28 6.01
CA LEU A 182 -7.08 14.34 4.54
C LEU A 182 -5.79 14.98 4.00
N ALA A 183 -5.08 15.78 4.79
CA ALA A 183 -3.78 16.33 4.37
C ALA A 183 -2.68 15.26 4.33
N ARG A 184 -2.92 14.08 4.92
CA ARG A 184 -2.04 12.90 4.86
C ARG A 184 -2.39 11.95 3.72
N TRP A 185 -3.44 12.24 2.96
CA TRP A 185 -3.78 11.49 1.76
C TRP A 185 -2.88 11.98 0.63
N PHE A 186 -1.63 11.53 0.68
CA PHE A 186 -0.62 11.88 -0.29
C PHE A 186 -0.98 11.28 -1.65
N PRO A 187 -0.79 12.00 -2.75
CA PRO A 187 -0.95 11.38 -4.06
C PRO A 187 0.19 10.39 -4.32
N VAL A 188 -0.15 9.23 -4.88
CA VAL A 188 0.81 8.20 -5.32
C VAL A 188 0.78 8.07 -6.85
N TRP A 189 1.10 9.18 -7.53
CA TRP A 189 1.09 9.24 -8.99
C TRP A 189 2.07 8.25 -9.61
N GLY A 190 1.61 7.50 -10.62
CA GLY A 190 2.48 6.56 -11.33
C GLY A 190 2.92 5.36 -10.49
N ALA A 191 2.31 5.13 -9.33
CA ALA A 191 2.61 3.97 -8.51
C ALA A 191 2.41 2.67 -9.32
N PRO A 192 3.39 1.75 -9.33
CA PRO A 192 3.28 0.52 -10.11
C PRO A 192 2.07 -0.30 -9.66
N GLY A 193 1.29 -0.73 -10.65
CA GLY A 193 0.09 -1.54 -10.46
C GLY A 193 -1.23 -0.76 -10.38
N LEU A 194 -1.21 0.57 -10.46
CA LEU A 194 -2.39 1.44 -10.45
C LEU A 194 -2.86 1.84 -11.86
#